data_AF-A0AAV9JII1-F1
#
_entry.id   AF-A0AAV9JII1-F1
#
_cell.length_a   1.000
_cell.length_b   1.000
_cell.length_c   1.000
_cell.angle_alpha   90.00
_cell.angle_beta   90.00
_cell.angle_gamma   90.00
#
_symmetry.space_group_name_H-M   'P 1'
#
loop_
_entity.id
_entity.type
_entity.pdbx_description
1 polymer ?
#
loop_
_entity_poly.entity_id
_entity_poly.type
_entity_poly.pdbx_seq_one_letter_code
_entity_poly.pdbx_strand_id
1 'polypeptide(L)'
;MTNYKIDIVSDTVCPWCYVGKNRLDQAIRTHKQSNPSDTFTTTWYPFYLNPDAPPSVDKQAYYERKFGAQRTKVMQGHLARLGKQVGIDFAFGGNTGNTRDSHRLIQLAKTKGEHMQTKVVEQLFNAYFEAEEDITTRAVLIARGVKAGLDENDVRDWMENGKGGPEVDKEVAQAQHKSISGVPNFTINGKYEVQGAEEPTAFLQIFSEVKDTMEGVDGTKFGGENPQYFVVGTYYLHPKEKLQDAPEGSGAASPGERDSLDPEELQQRRSGSLILYQLDGDSVIHVATEPVPDFAILDIQWTPHTAALGNLLAVATSTGSLTFYRLGDDRGSRNLVLTCRKQICETSILVLSLAWHPDRPEVIGVTLSDGHVCLCESVEGMLWHQDSVVRVTNVQQHSLEAWTLAFSAPHDSPVDVLSGGDDMVLQRCSINDNDECSKIWQDRRIHQAGVTAILPLTSALVLTGSYDDHIRLISAPSTGRRQILAEQDLGGGVWRLKLLNADAAAQASASGTSSTLSDATRSLVVLASCMHAGTRILRLSRSDNDDWSFKVLGQFEEHESMNYGSDVQPGRGRLQTIVSTSFYDKLLCLWRFDIGSQE
;
A
#
# COMPACT_ATOMS: atom_id res chain seq x y z
N MET A 1 0.08 8.28 13.32
CA MET A 1 -1.13 8.40 14.15
C MET A 1 -2.29 7.83 13.35
N THR A 2 -2.74 6.63 13.70
CA THR A 2 -3.84 5.96 13.01
C THR A 2 -5.13 6.19 13.77
N ASN A 3 -6.21 6.56 13.06
CA ASN A 3 -7.52 6.71 13.64
C ASN A 3 -8.41 5.52 13.25
N TYR A 4 -8.90 4.79 14.25
CA TYR A 4 -9.74 3.62 14.09
C TYR A 4 -11.20 4.02 14.38
N LYS A 5 -12.03 4.04 13.35
CA LYS A 5 -13.50 4.20 13.47
C LYS A 5 -14.12 2.81 13.55
N ILE A 6 -14.95 2.57 14.56
CA ILE A 6 -15.54 1.26 14.83
C ILE A 6 -17.04 1.43 14.95
N ASP A 7 -17.77 1.00 13.93
CA ASP A 7 -19.23 0.90 13.98
C ASP A 7 -19.62 -0.42 14.65
N ILE A 8 -20.52 -0.37 15.63
CA ILE A 8 -20.92 -1.53 16.44
C ILE A 8 -22.44 -1.68 16.36
N VAL A 9 -22.91 -2.73 15.69
CA VAL A 9 -24.32 -3.11 15.71
C VAL A 9 -24.57 -4.03 16.89
N SER A 10 -25.50 -3.65 17.75
CA SER A 10 -25.67 -4.27 19.08
C SER A 10 -27.12 -4.26 19.56
N ASP A 11 -27.45 -5.18 20.47
CA ASP A 11 -28.69 -5.15 21.24
C ASP A 11 -28.39 -5.15 22.75
N THR A 12 -29.13 -4.33 23.50
CA THR A 12 -28.90 -4.07 24.93
C THR A 12 -29.18 -5.29 25.82
N VAL A 13 -29.92 -6.29 25.31
CA VAL A 13 -30.21 -7.56 25.99
C VAL A 13 -29.39 -8.74 25.46
N CYS A 14 -28.42 -8.50 24.57
CA CYS A 14 -27.52 -9.53 24.05
C CYS A 14 -26.28 -9.70 24.95
N PRO A 15 -26.09 -10.84 25.64
CA PRO A 15 -24.93 -11.02 26.52
C PRO A 15 -23.60 -11.04 25.74
N TRP A 16 -23.63 -11.53 24.50
CA TRP A 16 -22.46 -11.52 23.62
C TRP A 16 -22.05 -10.11 23.19
N CYS A 17 -22.99 -9.16 23.13
CA CYS A 17 -22.64 -7.77 22.85
C CYS A 17 -21.81 -7.17 23.99
N TYR A 18 -22.15 -7.47 25.25
CA TYR A 18 -21.39 -6.99 26.39
C TYR A 18 -19.99 -7.62 26.44
N VAL A 19 -19.91 -8.94 26.20
CA VAL A 19 -18.63 -9.65 26.08
C VAL A 19 -17.77 -9.07 24.95
N GLY A 20 -18.33 -8.91 23.76
CA GLY A 20 -17.61 -8.40 22.59
C GLY A 20 -17.08 -6.99 22.82
N LYS A 21 -17.86 -6.13 23.49
CA LYS A 21 -17.42 -4.79 23.90
C LYS A 21 -16.19 -4.87 24.81
N ASN A 22 -16.22 -5.69 25.86
CA ASN A 22 -15.08 -5.80 26.78
C ASN A 22 -13.84 -6.41 26.13
N ARG A 23 -14.02 -7.34 25.17
CA ARG A 23 -12.92 -7.89 24.36
C ARG A 23 -12.33 -6.85 23.41
N LEU A 24 -13.16 -6.04 22.77
CA LEU A 24 -12.73 -4.91 21.96
C LEU A 24 -11.94 -3.90 22.81
N ASP A 25 -12.45 -3.52 23.99
CA ASP A 25 -11.76 -2.62 24.91
C ASP A 25 -10.40 -3.16 25.34
N GLN A 26 -10.31 -4.48 25.60
CA GLN A 26 -9.05 -5.13 25.91
C GLN A 26 -8.08 -5.04 24.73
N ALA A 27 -8.54 -5.31 23.52
CA ALA A 27 -7.72 -5.18 22.30
C ALA A 27 -7.23 -3.73 22.10
N ILE A 28 -8.11 -2.75 22.27
CA ILE A 28 -7.76 -1.31 22.17
C ILE A 28 -6.70 -0.94 23.21
N ARG A 29 -6.87 -1.37 24.46
CA ARG A 29 -5.87 -1.12 25.53
C ARG A 29 -4.52 -1.75 25.19
N THR A 30 -4.51 -3.00 24.76
CA THR A 30 -3.29 -3.71 24.34
C THR A 30 -2.62 -2.99 23.17
N HIS A 31 -3.37 -2.60 22.13
CA HIS A 31 -2.83 -1.87 20.98
C HIS A 31 -2.18 -0.55 21.39
N LYS A 32 -2.84 0.22 22.27
CA LYS A 32 -2.34 1.51 22.75
C LYS A 32 -1.08 1.42 23.60
N GLN A 33 -0.75 0.25 24.17
CA GLN A 33 0.52 0.07 24.89
C GLN A 33 1.71 0.22 23.94
N SER A 34 1.61 -0.31 22.72
CA SER A 34 2.63 -0.18 21.68
C SER A 34 2.41 1.06 20.79
N ASN A 35 1.18 1.58 20.72
CA ASN A 35 0.78 2.65 19.80
C ASN A 35 0.03 3.79 20.52
N PRO A 36 0.69 4.55 21.42
CA PRO A 36 0.02 5.52 22.29
C PRO A 36 -0.61 6.70 21.55
N SER A 37 -0.13 7.01 20.35
CA SER A 37 -0.66 8.09 19.51
C SER A 37 -1.98 7.73 18.81
N ASP A 38 -2.34 6.45 18.73
CA ASP A 38 -3.48 6.01 17.94
C ASP A 38 -4.81 6.28 18.66
N THR A 39 -5.83 6.68 17.89
CA THR A 39 -7.15 7.05 18.41
C THR A 39 -8.20 6.07 17.96
N PHE A 40 -9.21 5.88 18.81
CA PHE A 40 -10.31 4.96 18.57
C PHE A 40 -11.62 5.69 18.84
N THR A 41 -12.53 5.55 17.89
CA THR A 41 -13.87 6.13 17.92
C THR A 41 -14.88 5.02 17.71
N THR A 42 -15.83 4.87 18.63
CA THR A 42 -16.85 3.81 18.58
C THR A 42 -18.25 4.42 18.41
N THR A 43 -18.97 3.97 17.39
CA THR A 43 -20.34 4.40 17.12
C THR A 43 -21.29 3.22 17.21
N TRP A 44 -22.34 3.34 17.99
CA TRP A 44 -23.29 2.26 18.25
C TRP A 44 -24.53 2.39 17.38
N TYR A 45 -25.02 1.25 16.87
CA TYR A 45 -26.24 1.14 16.08
C TYR A 45 -27.16 0.05 16.65
N PRO A 46 -28.47 0.28 16.64
CA PRO A 46 -29.45 -0.62 17.22
C PRO A 46 -29.66 -1.89 16.38
N PHE A 47 -29.92 -2.98 17.08
CA PHE A 47 -30.43 -4.23 16.55
C PHE A 47 -31.50 -4.79 17.50
N TYR A 48 -32.51 -5.45 16.97
CA TYR A 48 -33.50 -6.16 17.77
C TYR A 48 -33.29 -7.67 17.64
N LEU A 49 -32.81 -8.32 18.71
CA LEU A 49 -32.73 -9.79 18.75
C LEU A 49 -34.11 -10.45 18.66
N ASN A 50 -35.14 -9.76 19.14
CA ASN A 50 -36.53 -10.17 19.03
C ASN A 50 -37.41 -8.94 18.79
N PRO A 51 -37.75 -8.62 17.53
CA PRO A 51 -38.64 -7.51 17.20
C PRO A 51 -40.02 -7.63 17.87
N ASP A 52 -40.48 -8.86 18.09
CA ASP A 52 -41.76 -9.19 18.73
C ASP A 52 -41.62 -9.47 20.24
N ALA A 53 -40.60 -8.89 20.88
CA ALA A 53 -40.40 -9.06 22.32
C ALA A 53 -41.61 -8.54 23.12
N PRO A 54 -42.01 -9.26 24.20
CA PRO A 54 -43.04 -8.78 25.11
C PRO A 54 -42.55 -7.49 25.81
N PRO A 55 -43.45 -6.69 26.42
CA PRO A 55 -43.07 -5.43 27.06
C PRO A 55 -42.02 -5.60 28.16
N SER A 56 -42.40 -6.25 29.27
CA SER A 56 -41.52 -6.63 30.38
C SER A 56 -42.03 -7.94 30.97
N VAL A 57 -41.16 -8.94 31.09
CA VAL A 57 -41.47 -10.25 31.67
C VAL A 57 -40.28 -10.76 32.47
N ASP A 58 -40.53 -11.66 33.42
CA ASP A 58 -39.47 -12.33 34.18
C ASP A 58 -38.47 -13.02 33.23
N LYS A 59 -37.19 -12.64 33.37
CA LYS A 59 -36.11 -13.03 32.46
C LYS A 59 -35.83 -14.53 32.51
N GLN A 60 -35.85 -15.12 33.71
CA GLN A 60 -35.60 -16.53 33.92
C GLN A 60 -36.70 -17.37 33.25
N ALA A 61 -37.97 -17.09 33.57
CA ALA A 61 -39.11 -17.79 32.99
C ALA A 61 -39.18 -17.61 31.46
N TYR A 62 -38.81 -16.44 30.94
CA TYR A 62 -38.75 -16.19 29.50
C TYR A 62 -37.70 -17.09 28.82
N TYR A 63 -36.48 -17.17 29.35
CA TYR A 63 -35.43 -18.00 28.76
C TYR A 63 -35.68 -19.50 28.95
N GLU A 64 -36.21 -19.93 30.09
CA GLU A 64 -36.59 -21.33 30.30
C GLU A 64 -37.69 -21.77 29.34
N ARG A 65 -38.65 -20.90 29.04
CA ARG A 65 -39.67 -21.18 28.00
C ARG A 65 -39.06 -21.24 26.60
N LYS A 66 -38.11 -20.34 26.29
CA LYS A 66 -37.50 -20.25 24.95
C LYS A 66 -36.50 -21.37 24.66
N PHE A 67 -35.71 -21.77 25.65
CA PHE A 67 -34.56 -22.68 25.46
C PHE A 67 -34.68 -23.99 26.25
N GLY A 68 -35.57 -24.06 27.25
CA GLY A 68 -35.66 -25.14 28.23
C GLY A 68 -34.82 -24.88 29.48
N ALA A 69 -35.31 -25.31 30.65
CA ALA A 69 -34.68 -25.04 31.95
C ALA A 69 -33.23 -25.54 32.04
N GLN A 70 -32.97 -26.78 31.61
CA GLN A 70 -31.62 -27.35 31.67
C GLN A 70 -30.64 -26.63 30.74
N ARG A 71 -31.07 -26.30 29.50
CA ARG A 71 -30.23 -25.57 28.53
C ARG A 71 -29.95 -24.15 29.01
N THR A 72 -30.94 -23.49 29.60
CA THR A 72 -30.80 -22.15 30.19
C THR A 72 -29.74 -22.15 31.29
N LYS A 73 -29.80 -23.09 32.23
CA LYS A 73 -28.81 -23.24 33.30
C LYS A 73 -27.39 -23.46 32.76
N VAL A 74 -27.23 -24.29 31.73
CA VAL A 74 -25.92 -24.52 31.08
C VAL A 74 -25.40 -23.25 30.39
N MET A 75 -26.24 -22.54 29.65
CA MET A 75 -25.88 -21.28 28.99
C MET A 75 -25.46 -20.21 30.00
N GLN A 76 -26.21 -20.05 31.09
CA GLN A 76 -25.89 -19.13 32.18
C GLN A 76 -24.56 -19.50 32.86
N GLY A 77 -24.34 -20.79 33.15
CA GLY A 77 -23.07 -21.25 33.71
C GLY A 77 -21.87 -21.02 32.77
N HIS A 78 -22.07 -21.09 31.46
CA HIS A 78 -21.05 -20.71 30.47
C HIS A 78 -20.79 -19.20 30.51
N LEU A 79 -21.83 -18.38 30.40
CA LEU A 79 -21.71 -16.92 30.46
C LEU A 79 -21.06 -16.43 31.75
N ALA A 80 -21.39 -17.02 32.91
CA ALA A 80 -20.78 -16.64 34.18
C ALA A 80 -19.27 -16.90 34.23
N ARG A 81 -18.82 -18.04 33.66
CA ARG A 81 -17.38 -18.35 33.58
C ARG A 81 -16.65 -17.44 32.61
N LEU A 82 -17.26 -17.20 31.44
CA LEU A 82 -16.68 -16.36 30.40
C LEU A 82 -16.66 -14.89 30.82
N GLY A 83 -17.73 -14.39 31.43
CA GLY A 83 -17.83 -13.04 31.95
C GLY A 83 -16.68 -12.69 32.89
N LYS A 84 -16.36 -13.58 33.83
CA LYS A 84 -15.22 -13.39 34.75
C LYS A 84 -13.88 -13.21 34.03
N GLN A 85 -13.67 -13.84 32.87
CA GLN A 85 -12.44 -13.68 32.09
C GLN A 85 -12.33 -12.29 31.45
N VAL A 86 -13.46 -11.64 31.18
CA VAL A 86 -13.55 -10.32 30.53
C VAL A 86 -14.05 -9.22 31.49
N GLY A 87 -14.06 -9.48 32.80
CA GLY A 87 -14.42 -8.51 33.84
C GLY A 87 -15.92 -8.20 33.94
N ILE A 88 -16.79 -9.18 33.67
CA ILE A 88 -18.25 -9.06 33.81
C ILE A 88 -18.75 -10.04 34.88
N ASP A 89 -19.46 -9.54 35.89
CA ASP A 89 -20.09 -10.35 36.91
C ASP A 89 -21.57 -10.59 36.57
N PHE A 90 -21.82 -11.47 35.60
CA PHE A 90 -23.17 -11.75 35.12
C PHE A 90 -24.12 -12.20 36.23
N ALA A 91 -25.24 -11.49 36.33
CA ALA A 91 -26.45 -11.80 37.07
C ALA A 91 -27.59 -12.10 36.09
N PHE A 92 -28.45 -13.07 36.44
CA PHE A 92 -29.42 -13.66 35.50
C PHE A 92 -30.88 -13.44 35.86
N GLY A 93 -31.16 -12.78 36.98
CA GLY A 93 -32.49 -12.37 37.40
C GLY A 93 -32.98 -11.10 36.71
N GLY A 94 -34.05 -10.52 37.27
CA GLY A 94 -34.72 -9.34 36.74
C GLY A 94 -35.64 -9.63 35.55
N ASN A 95 -35.96 -8.59 34.79
CA ASN A 95 -36.89 -8.67 33.66
C ASN A 95 -36.18 -8.51 32.31
N THR A 96 -36.87 -8.93 31.24
CA THR A 96 -36.46 -8.75 29.83
C THR A 96 -37.68 -8.40 28.97
N GLY A 97 -37.45 -7.80 27.81
CA GLY A 97 -38.52 -7.40 26.90
C GLY A 97 -38.03 -6.53 25.77
N ASN A 98 -38.90 -5.63 25.30
CA ASN A 98 -38.64 -4.78 24.14
C ASN A 98 -37.50 -3.77 24.39
N THR A 99 -36.52 -3.72 23.49
CA THR A 99 -35.32 -2.88 23.63
C THR A 99 -35.36 -1.56 22.85
N ARG A 100 -36.49 -1.22 22.24
CA ARG A 100 -36.60 0.02 21.46
C ARG A 100 -36.35 1.27 22.30
N ASP A 101 -36.86 1.32 23.53
CA ASP A 101 -36.67 2.49 24.40
C ASP A 101 -35.26 2.58 24.97
N SER A 102 -34.56 1.46 25.21
CA SER A 102 -33.14 1.48 25.57
C SER A 102 -32.27 1.97 24.41
N HIS A 103 -32.60 1.58 23.17
CA HIS A 103 -31.96 2.11 21.96
C HIS A 103 -32.26 3.60 21.73
N ARG A 104 -33.47 4.07 22.06
CA ARG A 104 -33.78 5.50 22.03
C ARG A 104 -32.91 6.29 23.01
N LEU A 105 -32.57 5.73 24.17
CA LEU A 105 -31.64 6.38 25.10
C LEU A 105 -30.23 6.50 24.50
N ILE A 106 -29.77 5.43 23.85
CA ILE A 106 -28.49 5.42 23.12
C ILE A 106 -28.50 6.47 22.01
N GLN A 107 -29.63 6.67 21.32
CA GLN A 107 -29.77 7.69 20.29
C GLN A 107 -29.71 9.11 20.85
N LEU A 108 -30.32 9.38 22.01
CA LEU A 108 -30.14 10.67 22.70
C LEU A 108 -28.65 10.90 23.00
N ALA A 109 -27.97 9.90 23.54
CA ALA A 109 -26.56 9.98 23.87
C ALA A 109 -25.68 10.23 22.63
N LYS A 110 -26.02 9.63 21.48
CA LYS A 110 -25.37 9.87 20.18
C LYS A 110 -25.41 11.35 19.79
N THR A 111 -26.51 12.06 20.05
CA THR A 111 -26.59 13.53 19.79
C THR A 111 -25.63 14.37 20.63
N LYS A 112 -25.10 13.80 21.72
CA LYS A 112 -24.14 14.45 22.63
C LYS A 112 -22.71 13.97 22.39
N GLY A 113 -22.48 13.10 21.39
CA GLY A 113 -21.16 12.59 20.98
C GLY A 113 -20.94 11.10 21.26
N GLU A 114 -20.06 10.47 20.49
CA GLU A 114 -19.77 9.03 20.50
C GLU A 114 -19.28 8.51 21.86
N HIS A 115 -18.51 9.33 22.59
CA HIS A 115 -18.07 8.99 23.94
C HIS A 115 -19.24 8.90 24.93
N MET A 116 -20.22 9.83 24.83
CA MET A 116 -21.42 9.79 25.66
C MET A 116 -22.31 8.61 25.28
N GLN A 117 -22.40 8.31 23.98
CA GLN A 117 -23.10 7.12 23.48
C GLN A 117 -22.56 5.83 24.13
N THR A 118 -21.23 5.67 24.15
CA THR A 118 -20.57 4.50 24.74
C THR A 118 -20.82 4.40 26.25
N LYS A 119 -20.78 5.51 26.99
CA LYS A 119 -21.10 5.53 28.43
C LYS A 119 -22.53 5.06 28.74
N VAL A 120 -23.50 5.45 27.92
CA VAL A 120 -24.88 5.02 28.08
C VAL A 120 -25.03 3.52 27.79
N VAL A 121 -24.40 3.02 26.74
CA VAL A 121 -24.37 1.58 26.43
C VAL A 121 -23.79 0.77 27.60
N GLU A 122 -22.68 1.23 28.19
CA GLU A 122 -22.09 0.61 29.38
C GLU A 122 -23.05 0.61 30.58
N GLN A 123 -23.76 1.71 30.83
CA GLN A 123 -24.75 1.77 31.91
C GLN A 123 -25.92 0.82 31.69
N LEU A 124 -26.38 0.66 30.44
CA LEU A 124 -27.47 -0.26 30.10
C LEU A 124 -27.04 -1.72 30.21
N PHE A 125 -25.83 -2.06 29.74
CA PHE A 125 -25.28 -3.40 29.95
C PHE A 125 -25.13 -3.73 31.43
N ASN A 126 -24.55 -2.82 32.23
CA ASN A 126 -24.44 -3.01 33.68
C ASN A 126 -25.81 -3.16 34.35
N ALA A 127 -26.78 -2.31 34.01
CA ALA A 127 -28.14 -2.37 34.54
C ALA A 127 -28.76 -3.76 34.30
N TYR A 128 -28.69 -4.26 33.06
CA TYR A 128 -29.37 -5.48 32.66
C TYR A 128 -28.63 -6.76 33.08
N PHE A 129 -27.31 -6.77 32.97
CA PHE A 129 -26.49 -7.98 33.11
C PHE A 129 -25.83 -8.14 34.47
N GLU A 130 -25.75 -7.10 35.31
CA GLU A 130 -25.05 -7.18 36.61
C GLU A 130 -25.95 -6.70 37.75
N ALA A 131 -26.78 -5.68 37.52
CA ALA A 131 -27.68 -5.12 38.53
C ALA A 131 -29.11 -5.70 38.52
N GLU A 132 -29.42 -6.59 37.58
CA GLU A 132 -30.75 -7.22 37.42
C GLU A 132 -31.91 -6.21 37.26
N GLU A 133 -31.62 -5.02 36.75
CA GLU A 133 -32.61 -3.95 36.54
C GLU A 133 -33.39 -4.12 35.22
N ASP A 134 -34.62 -3.60 35.21
CA ASP A 134 -35.52 -3.67 34.06
C ASP A 134 -35.34 -2.47 33.12
N ILE A 135 -34.47 -2.64 32.11
CA ILE A 135 -34.21 -1.63 31.07
C ILE A 135 -35.36 -1.39 30.10
N THR A 136 -36.50 -2.08 30.26
CA THR A 136 -37.73 -1.79 29.51
C THR A 136 -38.56 -0.69 30.19
N THR A 137 -38.20 -0.31 31.42
CA THR A 137 -38.91 0.74 32.17
C THR A 137 -38.26 2.10 32.02
N ARG A 138 -39.09 3.13 31.81
CA ARG A 138 -38.61 4.52 31.69
C ARG A 138 -37.86 4.99 32.94
N ALA A 139 -38.29 4.57 34.12
CA ALA A 139 -37.65 4.96 35.37
C ALA A 139 -36.18 4.50 35.43
N VAL A 140 -35.89 3.24 35.03
CA VAL A 140 -34.52 2.71 34.95
C VAL A 140 -33.73 3.42 33.86
N LEU A 141 -34.32 3.63 32.67
CA LEU A 141 -33.66 4.32 31.56
C LEU A 141 -33.27 5.76 31.91
N ILE A 142 -34.14 6.51 32.59
CA ILE A 142 -33.84 7.86 33.08
C ILE A 142 -32.68 7.81 34.08
N ALA A 143 -32.77 6.94 35.09
CA ALA A 143 -31.74 6.83 36.13
C ALA A 143 -30.37 6.46 35.52
N ARG A 144 -30.33 5.54 34.56
CA ARG A 144 -29.09 5.10 33.89
C ARG A 144 -28.54 6.13 32.91
N GLY A 145 -29.40 6.87 32.21
CA GLY A 145 -28.99 8.00 31.38
C GLY A 145 -28.33 9.10 32.20
N VAL A 146 -28.93 9.49 33.33
CA VAL A 146 -28.35 10.48 34.26
C VAL A 146 -27.04 9.97 34.85
N LYS A 147 -26.98 8.70 35.26
CA LYS A 147 -25.75 8.09 35.79
C LYS A 147 -24.61 8.04 34.76
N ALA A 148 -24.93 7.95 33.46
CA ALA A 148 -23.94 8.05 32.38
C ALA A 148 -23.43 9.50 32.16
N GLY A 149 -24.12 10.50 32.70
CA GLY A 149 -23.78 11.92 32.60
C GLY A 149 -24.66 12.74 31.65
N LEU A 150 -25.83 12.22 31.25
CA LEU A 150 -26.83 13.02 30.53
C LEU A 150 -27.61 13.93 31.50
N ASP A 151 -28.10 15.05 30.98
CA ASP A 151 -28.99 15.93 31.74
C ASP A 151 -30.34 15.25 32.02
N GLU A 152 -30.81 15.32 33.26
CA GLU A 152 -32.05 14.64 33.67
C GLU A 152 -33.28 15.12 32.90
N ASN A 153 -33.39 16.43 32.65
CA ASN A 153 -34.54 16.99 31.94
C ASN A 153 -34.53 16.55 30.48
N ASP A 154 -33.36 16.57 29.83
CA ASP A 154 -33.19 16.08 28.46
C ASP A 154 -33.62 14.60 28.36
N VAL A 155 -33.21 13.74 29.30
CA VAL A 155 -33.54 12.31 29.26
C VAL A 155 -35.04 12.09 29.51
N ARG A 156 -35.64 12.80 30.48
CA ARG A 156 -37.08 12.70 30.77
C ARG A 156 -37.91 13.11 29.56
N ASP A 157 -37.63 14.30 29.01
CA ASP A 157 -38.30 14.80 27.82
C ASP A 157 -38.15 13.85 26.63
N TRP A 158 -36.95 13.33 26.39
CA TRP A 158 -36.71 12.37 25.31
C TRP A 158 -37.55 11.11 25.45
N MET A 159 -37.62 10.56 26.67
CA MET A 159 -38.35 9.31 26.95
C MET A 159 -39.87 9.50 26.91
N GLU A 160 -40.38 10.57 27.52
CA GLU A 160 -41.81 10.87 27.63
C GLU A 160 -42.42 11.25 26.29
N ASN A 161 -41.70 12.02 25.46
CA ASN A 161 -42.21 12.56 24.19
C ASN A 161 -41.88 11.70 22.96
N GLY A 162 -41.44 10.45 23.14
CA GLY A 162 -41.29 9.53 22.00
C GLY A 162 -40.10 9.84 21.07
N LYS A 163 -39.20 10.76 21.43
CA LYS A 163 -38.08 11.21 20.57
C LYS A 163 -37.10 10.08 20.28
N GLY A 164 -36.41 10.15 19.13
CA GLY A 164 -35.41 9.15 18.71
C GLY A 164 -35.97 7.86 18.13
N GLY A 165 -37.29 7.65 18.21
CA GLY A 165 -37.93 6.41 17.74
C GLY A 165 -37.74 6.17 16.24
N PRO A 166 -38.12 7.12 15.36
CA PRO A 166 -37.94 6.98 13.92
C PRO A 166 -36.49 6.75 13.49
N GLU A 167 -35.53 7.40 14.17
CA GLU A 167 -34.10 7.25 13.91
C GLU A 167 -33.62 5.84 14.27
N VAL A 168 -34.03 5.32 15.43
CA VAL A 168 -33.72 3.94 15.85
C VAL A 168 -34.29 2.95 14.84
N ASP A 169 -35.56 3.09 14.46
CA ASP A 169 -36.20 2.16 13.52
C ASP A 169 -35.53 2.19 12.14
N LYS A 170 -35.09 3.37 11.70
CA LYS A 170 -34.30 3.52 10.47
C LYS A 170 -32.94 2.84 10.57
N GLU A 171 -32.21 3.02 11.67
CA GLU A 171 -30.89 2.39 11.86
C GLU A 171 -31.00 0.85 11.99
N VAL A 172 -32.08 0.33 12.60
CA VAL A 172 -32.38 -1.11 12.61
C VAL A 172 -32.63 -1.64 11.20
N ALA A 173 -33.44 -0.93 10.40
CA ALA A 173 -33.67 -1.31 9.00
C ALA A 173 -32.37 -1.27 8.18
N GLN A 174 -31.51 -0.27 8.41
CA GLN A 174 -30.19 -0.19 7.77
C GLN A 174 -29.29 -1.37 8.13
N ALA A 175 -29.29 -1.82 9.39
CA ALA A 175 -28.53 -3.01 9.79
C ALA A 175 -29.03 -4.28 9.05
N GLN A 176 -30.35 -4.41 8.87
CA GLN A 176 -30.93 -5.50 8.09
C GLN A 176 -30.57 -5.41 6.59
N HIS A 177 -30.60 -4.21 6.00
CA HIS A 177 -30.15 -4.00 4.61
C HIS A 177 -28.67 -4.34 4.42
N LYS A 178 -27.83 -4.12 5.43
CA LYS A 178 -26.42 -4.55 5.45
C LYS A 178 -26.24 -6.06 5.68
N SER A 179 -27.31 -6.85 5.62
CA SER A 179 -27.31 -8.31 5.84
C SER A 179 -26.75 -8.75 7.20
N ILE A 180 -26.77 -7.85 8.20
CA ILE A 180 -26.36 -8.18 9.57
C ILE A 180 -27.49 -8.99 10.20
N SER A 181 -27.25 -10.29 10.36
CA SER A 181 -28.23 -11.25 10.90
C SER A 181 -27.96 -11.65 12.36
N GLY A 182 -26.88 -11.15 12.96
CA GLY A 182 -26.50 -11.44 14.33
C GLY A 182 -25.63 -10.34 14.96
N VAL A 183 -25.62 -10.29 16.28
CA VAL A 183 -24.91 -9.27 17.06
C VAL A 183 -24.09 -9.89 18.21
N PRO A 184 -22.95 -9.28 18.61
CA PRO A 184 -22.41 -8.02 18.11
C PRO A 184 -21.81 -8.16 16.70
N ASN A 185 -21.85 -7.07 15.95
CA ASN A 185 -21.14 -6.96 14.68
C ASN A 185 -20.30 -5.68 14.74
N PHE A 186 -19.01 -5.81 14.49
CA PHE A 186 -18.08 -4.69 14.50
C PHE A 186 -17.59 -4.44 13.07
N THR A 187 -17.66 -3.20 12.62
CA THR A 187 -17.07 -2.77 11.35
C THR A 187 -15.98 -1.73 11.64
N ILE A 188 -14.72 -2.10 11.44
CA ILE A 188 -13.56 -1.23 11.63
C ILE A 188 -13.23 -0.53 10.30
N ASN A 189 -13.16 0.80 10.34
CA ASN A 189 -12.90 1.70 9.21
C ASN A 189 -13.80 1.44 7.99
N GLY A 190 -15.05 1.01 8.22
CA GLY A 190 -16.01 0.72 7.14
C GLY A 190 -15.64 -0.49 6.27
N LYS A 191 -14.60 -1.26 6.64
CA LYS A 191 -14.00 -2.30 5.79
C LYS A 191 -13.90 -3.65 6.47
N TYR A 192 -13.36 -3.69 7.69
CA TYR A 192 -13.04 -4.93 8.38
C TYR A 192 -14.19 -5.33 9.29
N GLU A 193 -14.73 -6.53 9.08
CA GLU A 193 -15.88 -7.02 9.81
C GLU A 193 -15.46 -8.09 10.83
N VAL A 194 -15.87 -7.92 12.08
CA VAL A 194 -15.78 -8.95 13.12
C VAL A 194 -17.20 -9.32 13.52
N GLN A 195 -17.60 -10.55 13.21
CA GLN A 195 -18.94 -11.05 13.51
C GLN A 195 -18.91 -11.85 14.82
N GLY A 196 -19.75 -11.44 15.77
CA GLY A 196 -19.82 -12.06 17.09
C GLY A 196 -18.77 -11.55 18.08
N ALA A 197 -18.79 -12.14 19.27
CA ALA A 197 -17.92 -11.76 20.37
C ALA A 197 -16.55 -12.45 20.27
N GLU A 198 -15.83 -12.23 19.18
CA GLU A 198 -14.52 -12.82 18.92
C GLU A 198 -13.46 -12.47 19.98
N GLU A 199 -12.40 -13.28 20.07
CA GLU A 199 -11.28 -13.04 21.00
C GLU A 199 -10.54 -11.72 20.69
N PRO A 200 -9.92 -11.05 21.68
CA PRO A 200 -9.19 -9.80 21.48
C PRO A 200 -8.13 -9.86 20.37
N THR A 201 -7.55 -11.04 20.12
CA THR A 201 -6.55 -11.26 19.06
C THR A 201 -7.08 -10.99 17.65
N ALA A 202 -8.37 -11.24 17.38
CA ALA A 202 -8.96 -10.96 16.08
C ALA A 202 -8.96 -9.44 15.79
N PHE A 203 -9.30 -8.63 16.79
CA PHE A 203 -9.22 -7.17 16.69
C PHE A 203 -7.78 -6.68 16.55
N LEU A 204 -6.82 -7.27 17.30
CA LEU A 204 -5.41 -6.90 17.21
C LEU A 204 -4.81 -7.18 15.83
N GLN A 205 -5.17 -8.30 15.21
CA GLN A 205 -4.77 -8.61 13.83
C GLN A 205 -5.29 -7.55 12.86
N ILE A 206 -6.57 -7.17 12.98
CA ILE A 206 -7.15 -6.11 12.15
C ILE A 206 -6.50 -4.76 12.45
N PHE A 207 -6.18 -4.43 13.70
CA PHE A 207 -5.54 -3.17 14.04
C PHE A 207 -4.13 -3.06 13.46
N SER A 208 -3.38 -4.17 13.47
CA SER A 208 -2.11 -4.29 12.74
C SER A 208 -2.35 -4.10 11.27
N GLU A 209 -3.25 -4.86 10.65
CA GLU A 209 -3.49 -4.78 9.20
C GLU A 209 -3.94 -3.38 8.76
N VAL A 210 -4.82 -2.71 9.51
CA VAL A 210 -5.24 -1.32 9.26
C VAL A 210 -4.06 -0.35 9.38
N LYS A 211 -3.11 -0.64 10.28
CA LYS A 211 -1.88 0.15 10.43
C LYS A 211 -0.91 -0.10 9.27
N ASP A 212 -0.84 -1.35 8.81
CA ASP A 212 0.01 -1.83 7.71
C ASP A 212 -0.56 -1.45 6.32
N THR A 213 -1.88 -1.22 6.21
CA THR A 213 -2.59 -0.86 4.96
C THR A 213 -2.80 0.63 4.75
N MET A 214 -2.32 1.51 5.62
CA MET A 214 -2.12 2.88 5.18
C MET A 214 -0.81 2.87 4.37
N GLU A 215 -0.86 3.25 3.08
CA GLU A 215 0.13 4.03 2.28
C GLU A 215 1.60 3.54 2.13
N GLY A 216 1.89 2.58 1.23
CA GLY A 216 3.26 2.10 0.96
C GLY A 216 4.09 3.00 0.02
N VAL A 217 5.42 2.96 0.14
CA VAL A 217 6.36 3.80 -0.63
C VAL A 217 6.97 3.02 -1.82
N ASP A 218 6.82 3.55 -3.04
CA ASP A 218 7.25 2.97 -4.30
C ASP A 218 8.22 3.93 -5.05
N GLY A 219 9.51 3.59 -5.02
CA GLY A 219 10.56 4.26 -5.79
C GLY A 219 11.04 5.61 -5.22
N THR A 220 12.35 5.86 -5.32
CA THR A 220 12.98 7.14 -4.92
C THR A 220 14.01 7.59 -5.96
N LYS A 221 14.01 8.87 -6.36
CA LYS A 221 14.98 9.44 -7.32
C LYS A 221 15.37 10.89 -7.05
N PHE A 222 16.67 11.18 -7.02
CA PHE A 222 17.22 12.53 -7.03
C PHE A 222 17.14 13.21 -8.40
N GLY A 223 16.90 14.52 -8.40
CA GLY A 223 16.97 15.36 -9.60
C GLY A 223 18.42 15.69 -9.97
N GLY A 224 18.81 15.48 -11.22
CA GLY A 224 20.19 15.67 -11.69
C GLY A 224 20.73 17.10 -11.53
N GLU A 225 19.97 18.11 -11.97
CA GLU A 225 20.37 19.53 -11.86
C GLU A 225 20.09 20.14 -10.49
N ASN A 226 19.29 19.46 -9.67
CA ASN A 226 18.95 19.90 -8.32
C ASN A 226 19.24 18.77 -7.33
N PRO A 227 20.52 18.51 -7.01
CA PRO A 227 20.93 17.37 -6.20
C PRO A 227 20.36 17.42 -4.77
N GLN A 228 19.84 18.56 -4.33
CA GLN A 228 19.13 18.70 -3.07
C GLN A 228 17.70 18.16 -3.12
N TYR A 229 17.06 17.99 -4.27
CA TYR A 229 15.68 17.49 -4.34
C TYR A 229 15.62 16.03 -4.79
N PHE A 230 14.71 15.28 -4.18
CA PHE A 230 14.34 13.94 -4.62
C PHE A 230 12.84 13.73 -4.51
N VAL A 231 12.33 12.80 -5.31
CA VAL A 231 10.92 12.43 -5.33
C VAL A 231 10.78 10.99 -4.89
N VAL A 232 9.73 10.75 -4.12
CA VAL A 232 9.28 9.45 -3.65
C VAL A 232 7.90 9.19 -4.27
N GLY A 233 7.73 8.08 -4.97
CA GLY A 233 6.42 7.63 -5.41
C GLY A 233 5.74 6.80 -4.33
N THR A 234 4.41 6.68 -4.36
CA THR A 234 3.68 5.78 -3.48
C THR A 234 2.71 4.91 -4.27
N TYR A 235 2.48 3.72 -3.72
CA TYR A 235 1.57 2.73 -4.28
C TYR A 235 0.55 2.36 -3.22
N TYR A 236 -0.72 2.50 -3.57
CA TYR A 236 -1.84 2.09 -2.74
C TYR A 236 -2.79 1.20 -3.51
N LEU A 237 -3.04 0.00 -2.99
CA LEU A 237 -4.02 -0.93 -3.53
C LEU A 237 -5.33 -0.76 -2.76
N HIS A 238 -6.37 -0.28 -3.43
CA HIS A 238 -7.68 -0.21 -2.79
C HIS A 238 -8.30 -1.61 -2.65
N PRO A 239 -9.09 -1.89 -1.62
CA PRO A 239 -9.87 -3.13 -1.59
C PRO A 239 -10.84 -3.19 -2.78
N LYS A 240 -11.05 -4.38 -3.37
CA LYS A 240 -12.09 -4.57 -4.40
C LYS A 240 -13.47 -4.31 -3.79
N GLU A 241 -14.27 -3.48 -4.45
CA GLU A 241 -15.67 -3.26 -4.06
C GLU A 241 -16.46 -4.55 -4.34
N LYS A 242 -17.25 -5.02 -3.36
CA LYS A 242 -18.15 -6.17 -3.55
C LYS A 242 -19.33 -5.69 -4.39
N LEU A 243 -19.51 -6.24 -5.59
CA LEU A 243 -20.72 -6.08 -6.42
C LEU A 243 -21.97 -6.47 -5.61
N GLN A 244 -22.70 -5.50 -5.05
CA GLN A 244 -24.08 -5.73 -4.62
C GLN A 244 -24.95 -4.49 -4.40
N ASP A 245 -24.54 -3.31 -4.87
CA ASP A 245 -25.39 -2.10 -4.80
C ASP A 245 -25.52 -1.45 -6.19
N ALA A 246 -26.31 -2.05 -7.07
CA ALA A 246 -26.96 -1.29 -8.13
C ALA A 246 -28.30 -0.76 -7.57
N PRO A 247 -28.65 0.52 -7.79
CA PRO A 247 -29.91 1.07 -7.28
C PRO A 247 -31.09 0.40 -7.99
N GLU A 248 -31.96 -0.29 -7.23
CA GLU A 248 -33.26 -0.74 -7.72
C GLU A 248 -34.13 0.50 -8.01
N GLY A 249 -34.07 0.97 -9.26
CA GLY A 249 -34.66 2.25 -9.61
C GLY A 249 -34.93 2.50 -11.10
N SER A 250 -35.02 1.49 -11.97
CA SER A 250 -35.75 1.61 -13.25
C SER A 250 -35.85 0.29 -13.98
N GLY A 251 -37.07 -0.25 -14.12
CA GLY A 251 -37.47 -1.21 -15.16
C GLY A 251 -36.82 -2.61 -15.12
N ALA A 252 -37.65 -3.65 -15.09
CA ALA A 252 -37.18 -5.02 -15.23
C ALA A 252 -36.47 -5.24 -16.58
N ALA A 253 -35.13 -5.26 -16.55
CA ALA A 253 -34.26 -5.74 -17.60
C ALA A 253 -34.48 -7.25 -17.82
N SER A 254 -34.59 -7.66 -19.08
CA SER A 254 -34.80 -9.05 -19.48
C SER A 254 -33.52 -9.89 -19.27
N PRO A 255 -33.59 -11.25 -19.22
CA PRO A 255 -32.45 -12.11 -18.88
C PRO A 255 -31.23 -12.07 -19.82
N GLY A 256 -31.20 -11.18 -20.82
CA GLY A 256 -30.11 -10.99 -21.77
C GLY A 256 -29.24 -9.73 -21.53
N GLU A 257 -29.56 -8.88 -20.56
CA GLU A 257 -28.76 -7.67 -20.22
C GLU A 257 -27.72 -7.92 -19.11
N ARG A 258 -27.55 -9.17 -18.65
CA ARG A 258 -26.53 -9.56 -17.66
C ARG A 258 -25.14 -9.80 -18.24
N ASP A 259 -25.01 -9.83 -19.57
CA ASP A 259 -23.73 -9.96 -20.29
C ASP A 259 -23.10 -8.60 -20.66
N SER A 260 -23.63 -7.48 -20.16
CA SER A 260 -23.20 -6.12 -20.52
C SER A 260 -22.75 -5.28 -19.31
N LEU A 261 -22.14 -5.89 -18.30
CA LEU A 261 -21.35 -5.14 -17.33
C LEU A 261 -19.94 -4.92 -17.91
N ASP A 262 -19.52 -3.67 -17.97
CA ASP A 262 -18.23 -3.26 -18.51
C ASP A 262 -17.11 -3.88 -17.66
N PRO A 263 -16.14 -4.63 -18.24
CA PRO A 263 -15.03 -5.23 -17.49
C PRO A 263 -14.20 -4.23 -16.66
N GLU A 264 -14.32 -2.93 -16.95
CA GLU A 264 -13.70 -1.84 -16.19
C GLU A 264 -14.24 -1.69 -14.75
N GLU A 265 -15.51 -2.02 -14.47
CA GLU A 265 -16.11 -1.83 -13.13
C GLU A 265 -15.62 -2.85 -12.06
N LEU A 266 -14.94 -3.91 -12.48
CA LEU A 266 -14.35 -4.95 -11.62
C LEU A 266 -12.85 -4.74 -11.36
N GLN A 267 -12.28 -3.66 -11.86
CA GLN A 267 -10.84 -3.45 -11.89
C GLN A 267 -10.29 -3.10 -10.50
N GLN A 268 -9.17 -3.73 -10.16
CA GLN A 268 -8.45 -3.51 -8.91
C GLN A 268 -7.98 -2.05 -8.82
N ARG A 269 -8.72 -1.20 -8.09
CA ARG A 269 -8.40 0.24 -7.98
C ARG A 269 -7.07 0.42 -7.25
N ARG A 270 -6.26 1.35 -7.75
CA ARG A 270 -4.95 1.74 -7.23
C ARG A 270 -4.82 3.25 -7.21
N SER A 271 -4.16 3.80 -6.20
CA SER A 271 -3.82 5.23 -6.13
C SER A 271 -2.40 5.41 -5.60
N GLY A 272 -1.90 6.64 -5.63
CA GLY A 272 -0.55 6.97 -5.20
C GLY A 272 -0.39 8.46 -4.93
N SER A 273 0.85 8.88 -4.73
CA SER A 273 1.25 10.28 -4.53
C SER A 273 2.71 10.43 -4.89
N LEU A 274 3.08 11.57 -5.47
CA LEU A 274 4.47 11.97 -5.62
C LEU A 274 4.81 12.90 -4.47
N ILE A 275 5.79 12.53 -3.66
CA ILE A 275 6.23 13.31 -2.52
C ILE A 275 7.60 13.90 -2.84
N LEU A 276 7.66 15.23 -2.92
CA LEU A 276 8.88 15.98 -3.16
C LEU A 276 9.55 16.31 -1.82
N TYR A 277 10.81 15.92 -1.69
CA TYR A 277 11.65 16.21 -0.54
C TYR A 277 12.88 17.04 -0.94
N GLN A 278 13.39 17.81 0.02
CA GLN A 278 14.65 18.53 -0.06
C GLN A 278 15.61 18.01 1.01
N LEU A 279 16.87 17.81 0.65
CA LEU A 279 17.96 17.60 1.57
C LEU A 279 18.58 18.93 1.99
N ASP A 280 18.70 19.12 3.30
CA ASP A 280 19.49 20.18 3.91
C ASP A 280 20.42 19.57 4.96
N GLY A 281 21.64 19.25 4.53
CA GLY A 281 22.62 18.53 5.34
C GLY A 281 22.14 17.11 5.71
N ASP A 282 21.80 16.93 6.98
CA ASP A 282 21.24 15.69 7.56
C ASP A 282 19.71 15.68 7.64
N SER A 283 19.07 16.78 7.24
CA SER A 283 17.63 16.93 7.32
C SER A 283 16.98 16.54 6.01
N VAL A 284 15.92 15.73 6.11
CA VAL A 284 14.98 15.46 5.01
C VAL A 284 13.75 16.34 5.22
N ILE A 285 13.60 17.35 4.38
CA ILE A 285 12.52 18.34 4.47
C ILE A 285 11.44 17.96 3.46
N HIS A 286 10.22 17.71 3.93
CA HIS A 286 9.05 17.58 3.07
C HIS A 286 8.74 18.93 2.41
N VAL A 287 8.65 18.95 1.08
CA VAL A 287 8.41 20.17 0.30
C VAL A 287 6.98 20.22 -0.19
N ALA A 288 6.52 19.16 -0.86
CA ALA A 288 5.19 19.08 -1.43
C ALA A 288 4.74 17.63 -1.58
N THR A 289 3.43 17.40 -1.53
CA THR A 289 2.80 16.15 -1.93
C THR A 289 1.84 16.44 -3.07
N GLU A 290 2.01 15.75 -4.19
CA GLU A 290 1.07 15.73 -5.31
C GLU A 290 0.25 14.43 -5.22
N PRO A 291 -1.01 14.48 -4.76
CA PRO A 291 -1.84 13.30 -4.64
C PRO A 291 -2.35 12.84 -6.01
N VAL A 292 -2.29 11.53 -6.25
CA VAL A 292 -2.65 10.92 -7.53
C VAL A 292 -3.72 9.85 -7.26
N PRO A 293 -5.01 10.22 -7.25
CA PRO A 293 -6.08 9.31 -6.82
C PRO A 293 -6.41 8.21 -7.84
N ASP A 294 -6.01 8.38 -9.10
CA ASP A 294 -6.51 7.55 -10.20
C ASP A 294 -5.58 6.40 -10.60
N PHE A 295 -4.35 6.38 -10.09
CA PHE A 295 -3.36 5.33 -10.35
C PHE A 295 -2.26 5.30 -9.29
N ALA A 296 -1.67 4.12 -9.09
CA ALA A 296 -0.44 3.99 -8.32
C ALA A 296 0.80 4.25 -9.19
N ILE A 297 1.89 4.63 -8.53
CA ILE A 297 3.20 4.88 -9.15
C ILE A 297 4.02 3.61 -9.05
N LEU A 298 4.59 3.15 -10.17
CA LEU A 298 5.37 1.90 -10.25
C LEU A 298 6.86 2.15 -10.52
N ASP A 299 7.17 3.25 -11.20
CA ASP A 299 8.54 3.68 -11.43
C ASP A 299 8.57 5.19 -11.73
N ILE A 300 9.69 5.82 -11.39
CA ILE A 300 9.92 7.24 -11.64
C ILE A 300 11.34 7.45 -12.16
N GLN A 301 11.52 8.32 -13.14
CA GLN A 301 12.85 8.79 -13.53
C GLN A 301 12.83 10.25 -13.97
N TRP A 302 13.78 11.01 -13.43
CA TRP A 302 14.17 12.28 -14.00
C TRP A 302 14.83 12.06 -15.35
N THR A 303 14.59 12.97 -16.28
CA THR A 303 15.29 12.93 -17.57
C THR A 303 16.80 13.09 -17.38
N PRO A 304 17.63 12.26 -18.04
CA PRO A 304 19.07 12.49 -18.11
C PRO A 304 19.43 13.65 -19.06
N HIS A 305 18.48 14.06 -19.92
CA HIS A 305 18.65 15.10 -20.95
C HIS A 305 18.39 16.51 -20.40
N THR A 306 18.94 16.83 -19.24
CA THR A 306 18.57 18.06 -18.51
C THR A 306 18.89 19.34 -19.29
N ALA A 307 19.98 19.34 -20.08
CA ALA A 307 20.33 20.45 -20.96
C ALA A 307 19.27 20.75 -22.03
N ALA A 308 18.57 19.71 -22.52
CA ALA A 308 17.53 19.86 -23.53
C ALA A 308 16.13 20.04 -22.91
N LEU A 309 15.86 19.33 -21.82
CA LEU A 309 14.50 19.13 -21.30
C LEU A 309 14.26 19.77 -19.93
N GLY A 310 15.30 20.26 -19.25
CA GLY A 310 15.25 20.80 -17.90
C GLY A 310 14.87 19.74 -16.85
N ASN A 311 14.11 20.16 -15.84
CA ASN A 311 13.69 19.31 -14.72
C ASN A 311 12.37 18.59 -15.02
N LEU A 312 12.41 17.62 -15.93
CA LEU A 312 11.27 16.78 -16.31
C LEU A 312 11.35 15.41 -15.62
N LEU A 313 10.27 15.02 -14.97
CA LEU A 313 10.07 13.72 -14.33
C LEU A 313 9.06 12.90 -15.15
N ALA A 314 9.42 11.68 -15.51
CA ALA A 314 8.51 10.68 -16.07
C ALA A 314 8.08 9.68 -14.99
N VAL A 315 6.82 9.25 -15.06
CA VAL A 315 6.17 8.37 -14.08
C VAL A 315 5.47 7.23 -14.81
N ALA A 316 5.82 5.99 -14.46
CA ALA A 316 5.13 4.77 -14.87
C ALA A 316 3.94 4.52 -13.94
N THR A 317 2.78 4.22 -14.52
CA THR A 317 1.51 4.18 -13.78
C THR A 317 0.84 2.82 -13.81
N SER A 318 -0.01 2.56 -12.82
CA SER A 318 -0.77 1.32 -12.70
C SER A 318 -1.97 1.19 -13.65
N THR A 319 -2.12 2.13 -14.58
CA THR A 319 -3.26 2.20 -15.51
C THR A 319 -2.76 2.42 -16.94
N GLY A 320 -1.66 1.78 -17.32
CA GLY A 320 -1.17 1.76 -18.70
C GLY A 320 -0.73 3.10 -19.28
N SER A 321 -0.29 4.05 -18.45
CA SER A 321 0.07 5.40 -18.90
C SER A 321 1.45 5.87 -18.42
N LEU A 322 2.04 6.80 -19.18
CA LEU A 322 3.17 7.63 -18.77
C LEU A 322 2.66 9.01 -18.35
N THR A 323 3.05 9.47 -17.17
CA THR A 323 2.71 10.81 -16.69
C THR A 323 3.97 11.65 -16.51
N PHE A 324 3.90 12.92 -16.90
CA PHE A 324 5.04 13.83 -16.91
C PHE A 324 4.82 15.01 -15.98
N TYR A 325 5.79 15.29 -15.12
CA TYR A 325 5.79 16.42 -14.21
C TYR A 325 7.04 17.28 -14.42
N ARG A 326 6.92 18.58 -14.19
CA ARG A 326 8.07 19.49 -14.13
C ARG A 326 8.26 20.00 -12.72
N LEU A 327 9.52 20.18 -12.31
CA LEU A 327 9.82 20.88 -11.07
C LEU A 327 9.55 22.39 -11.26
N GLY A 328 8.44 22.85 -10.70
CA GLY A 328 8.02 24.24 -10.69
C GLY A 328 8.62 25.04 -9.53
N ASP A 329 8.35 26.34 -9.53
CA ASP A 329 8.62 27.26 -8.42
C ASP A 329 7.43 28.23 -8.31
N ASP A 330 6.71 28.17 -7.19
CA ASP A 330 5.64 29.11 -6.86
C ASP A 330 6.05 29.95 -5.65
N ARG A 331 6.41 31.21 -5.90
CA ARG A 331 6.79 32.20 -4.88
C ARG A 331 7.89 31.73 -3.91
N GLY A 332 8.83 30.92 -4.39
CA GLY A 332 9.95 30.39 -3.61
C GLY A 332 9.72 29.01 -3.01
N SER A 333 8.53 28.40 -3.21
CA SER A 333 8.25 27.01 -2.86
C SER A 333 8.29 26.14 -4.11
N ARG A 334 9.10 25.08 -4.08
CA ARG A 334 9.15 24.11 -5.18
C ARG A 334 7.94 23.19 -5.14
N ASN A 335 7.49 22.76 -6.32
CA ASN A 335 6.39 21.81 -6.45
C ASN A 335 6.54 20.99 -7.74
N LEU A 336 5.79 19.89 -7.85
CA LEU A 336 5.67 19.14 -9.09
C LEU A 336 4.45 19.64 -9.85
N VAL A 337 4.64 20.04 -11.11
CA VAL A 337 3.58 20.55 -11.98
C VAL A 337 3.30 19.53 -13.07
N LEU A 338 2.10 18.95 -13.06
CA LEU A 338 1.65 18.03 -14.11
C LEU A 338 1.73 18.73 -15.47
N THR A 339 2.46 18.13 -16.41
CA THR A 339 2.57 18.62 -17.79
C THR A 339 1.56 17.91 -18.69
N CYS A 340 1.55 16.58 -18.67
CA CYS A 340 0.54 15.78 -19.37
C CYS A 340 0.57 14.32 -18.92
N ARG A 341 -0.47 13.57 -19.32
CA ARG A 341 -0.56 12.11 -19.23
C ARG A 341 -0.75 11.53 -20.63
N LYS A 342 -0.04 10.44 -20.93
CA LYS A 342 -0.12 9.72 -22.20
C LYS A 342 -0.49 8.26 -21.94
N GLN A 343 -1.66 7.87 -22.39
CA GLN A 343 -2.09 6.47 -22.36
C GLN A 343 -1.31 5.70 -23.43
N ILE A 344 -0.63 4.62 -23.05
CA ILE A 344 0.24 3.84 -23.94
C ILE A 344 -0.25 2.40 -24.17
N CYS A 345 -1.08 1.87 -23.28
CA CYS A 345 -1.72 0.56 -23.42
C CYS A 345 -3.08 0.54 -22.70
N GLU A 346 -3.74 -0.62 -22.63
CA GLU A 346 -5.01 -0.77 -21.91
C GLU A 346 -4.85 -0.46 -20.41
N THR A 347 -5.91 0.04 -19.76
CA THR A 347 -5.89 0.42 -18.33
C THR A 347 -5.65 -0.76 -17.39
N SER A 348 -5.90 -1.98 -17.86
CA SER A 348 -5.64 -3.25 -17.16
C SER A 348 -4.16 -3.63 -17.11
N ILE A 349 -3.34 -3.06 -17.99
CA ILE A 349 -1.92 -3.36 -18.14
C ILE A 349 -1.12 -2.31 -17.36
N LEU A 350 -0.24 -2.76 -16.47
CA LEU A 350 0.64 -1.89 -15.69
C LEU A 350 1.85 -1.49 -16.54
N VAL A 351 2.30 -0.25 -16.40
CA VAL A 351 3.65 0.15 -16.81
C VAL A 351 4.58 -0.13 -15.64
N LEU A 352 5.46 -1.12 -15.76
CA LEU A 352 6.25 -1.67 -14.65
C LEU A 352 7.59 -0.97 -14.48
N SER A 353 8.22 -0.55 -15.57
CA SER A 353 9.44 0.26 -15.54
C SER A 353 9.52 1.18 -16.74
N LEU A 354 10.31 2.24 -16.61
CA LEU A 354 10.64 3.12 -17.73
C LEU A 354 12.14 3.42 -17.77
N ALA A 355 12.67 3.74 -18.95
CA ALA A 355 14.01 4.28 -19.10
C ALA A 355 14.04 5.29 -20.25
N TRP A 356 14.81 6.36 -20.08
CA TRP A 356 15.06 7.32 -21.15
C TRP A 356 16.10 6.77 -22.13
N HIS A 357 15.86 6.93 -23.42
CA HIS A 357 16.89 6.59 -24.41
C HIS A 357 18.13 7.48 -24.20
N PRO A 358 19.36 6.94 -24.24
CA PRO A 358 20.57 7.67 -23.87
C PRO A 358 20.88 8.85 -24.82
N ASP A 359 20.55 8.72 -26.10
CA ASP A 359 20.88 9.73 -27.13
C ASP A 359 19.65 10.46 -27.72
N ARG A 360 18.44 9.95 -27.50
CA ARG A 360 17.19 10.43 -28.13
C ARG A 360 16.24 10.92 -27.04
N PRO A 361 16.25 12.22 -26.69
CA PRO A 361 15.45 12.75 -25.59
C PRO A 361 13.94 12.54 -25.74
N GLU A 362 13.46 12.32 -26.96
CA GLU A 362 12.07 12.08 -27.31
C GLU A 362 11.60 10.64 -27.14
N VAL A 363 12.51 9.68 -26.89
CA VAL A 363 12.21 8.24 -26.78
C VAL A 363 12.32 7.76 -25.34
N ILE A 364 11.28 7.05 -24.90
CA ILE A 364 11.23 6.38 -23.60
C ILE A 364 10.94 4.90 -23.83
N GLY A 365 11.80 4.02 -23.33
CA GLY A 365 11.49 2.60 -23.26
C GLY A 365 10.62 2.32 -22.04
N VAL A 366 9.68 1.39 -22.17
CA VAL A 366 8.78 0.95 -21.09
C VAL A 366 8.63 -0.57 -21.08
N THR A 367 8.42 -1.15 -19.91
CA THR A 367 8.01 -2.55 -19.78
C THR A 367 6.60 -2.65 -19.20
N LEU A 368 5.86 -3.67 -19.64
CA LEU A 368 4.44 -3.85 -19.35
C LEU A 368 4.16 -5.17 -18.61
N SER A 369 3.09 -5.20 -17.82
CA SER A 369 2.69 -6.42 -17.08
C SER A 369 2.16 -7.56 -17.95
N ASP A 370 1.85 -7.30 -19.21
CA ASP A 370 1.50 -8.33 -20.18
C ASP A 370 2.74 -8.89 -20.91
N GLY A 371 3.94 -8.51 -20.46
CA GLY A 371 5.23 -8.99 -20.96
C GLY A 371 5.80 -8.19 -22.14
N HIS A 372 5.08 -7.19 -22.66
CA HIS A 372 5.61 -6.35 -23.73
C HIS A 372 6.71 -5.40 -23.25
N VAL A 373 7.70 -5.17 -24.11
CA VAL A 373 8.72 -4.13 -23.97
C VAL A 373 8.58 -3.21 -25.16
N CYS A 374 8.29 -1.93 -24.91
CA CYS A 374 7.93 -0.98 -25.94
C CYS A 374 8.83 0.25 -25.92
N LEU A 375 8.95 0.90 -27.08
CA LEU A 375 9.44 2.26 -27.19
C LEU A 375 8.24 3.19 -27.36
N CYS A 376 8.24 4.28 -26.61
CA CYS A 376 7.26 5.34 -26.67
C CYS A 376 7.94 6.61 -27.18
N GLU A 377 7.44 7.12 -28.30
CA GLU A 377 7.87 8.39 -28.90
C GLU A 377 6.64 9.22 -29.28
N SER A 378 6.85 10.47 -29.69
CA SER A 378 5.77 11.29 -30.21
C SER A 378 5.73 11.28 -31.74
N VAL A 379 4.52 11.22 -32.32
CA VAL A 379 4.31 11.40 -33.76
C VAL A 379 4.63 12.83 -34.20
N GLU A 380 4.32 13.82 -33.35
CA GLU A 380 4.54 15.24 -33.61
C GLU A 380 4.74 16.00 -32.30
N GLY A 381 5.80 16.81 -32.23
CA GLY A 381 6.20 17.51 -31.02
C GLY A 381 6.91 16.60 -30.03
N MET A 382 6.79 16.91 -28.74
CA MET A 382 7.44 16.14 -27.67
C MET A 382 6.43 15.32 -26.90
N LEU A 383 6.84 14.16 -26.40
CA LEU A 383 5.96 13.21 -25.70
C LEU A 383 5.28 13.83 -24.46
N TRP A 384 5.94 14.79 -23.80
CA TRP A 384 5.41 15.52 -22.64
C TRP A 384 4.62 16.79 -23.01
N HIS A 385 4.26 17.02 -24.27
CA HIS A 385 3.33 18.09 -24.65
C HIS A 385 1.89 17.60 -24.61
N GLN A 386 0.96 18.44 -24.17
CA GLN A 386 -0.44 18.05 -24.00
C GLN A 386 -1.07 17.50 -25.29
N ASP A 387 -0.83 18.17 -26.43
CA ASP A 387 -1.46 17.85 -27.72
C ASP A 387 -0.74 16.76 -28.52
N SER A 388 0.38 16.22 -28.02
CA SER A 388 1.17 15.26 -28.76
C SER A 388 0.50 13.87 -28.81
N VAL A 389 0.66 13.15 -29.92
CA VAL A 389 0.18 11.78 -30.05
C VAL A 389 1.34 10.83 -29.77
N VAL A 390 1.12 9.87 -28.86
CA VAL A 390 2.13 8.84 -28.57
C VAL A 390 2.09 7.74 -29.63
N ARG A 391 3.26 7.36 -30.11
CA ARG A 391 3.49 6.14 -30.87
C ARG A 391 4.15 5.12 -29.97
N VAL A 392 3.62 3.91 -29.96
CA VAL A 392 4.12 2.80 -29.16
C VAL A 392 4.58 1.69 -30.10
N THR A 393 5.87 1.38 -30.07
CA THR A 393 6.49 0.36 -30.90
C THR A 393 6.93 -0.81 -30.02
N ASN A 394 6.34 -1.98 -30.20
CA ASN A 394 6.78 -3.19 -29.50
C ASN A 394 8.14 -3.65 -30.05
N VAL A 395 9.11 -3.83 -29.16
CA VAL A 395 10.46 -4.29 -29.50
C VAL A 395 10.77 -5.67 -28.95
N GLN A 396 10.27 -6.05 -27.77
CA GLN A 396 10.53 -7.37 -27.19
C GLN A 396 9.31 -7.90 -26.43
N GLN A 397 9.25 -9.22 -26.25
CA GLN A 397 8.17 -9.89 -25.54
C GLN A 397 8.72 -10.91 -24.54
N HIS A 398 8.19 -10.86 -23.32
CA HIS A 398 8.31 -11.90 -22.30
C HIS A 398 7.01 -12.72 -22.23
N SER A 399 7.10 -13.97 -21.75
CA SER A 399 5.90 -14.80 -21.54
C SER A 399 5.18 -14.52 -20.22
N LEU A 400 5.79 -13.73 -19.34
CA LEU A 400 5.26 -13.21 -18.08
C LEU A 400 5.62 -11.71 -18.00
N GLU A 401 5.31 -11.06 -16.89
CA GLU A 401 5.60 -9.66 -16.61
C GLU A 401 7.04 -9.27 -16.99
N ALA A 402 7.19 -8.20 -17.79
CA ALA A 402 8.48 -7.62 -18.10
C ALA A 402 8.82 -6.58 -17.02
N TRP A 403 9.77 -6.88 -16.16
CA TRP A 403 10.04 -6.09 -14.95
C TRP A 403 10.99 -4.93 -15.15
N THR A 404 11.92 -5.06 -16.08
CA THR A 404 12.98 -4.07 -16.25
C THR A 404 13.42 -3.99 -17.69
N LEU A 405 13.76 -2.78 -18.12
CA LEU A 405 14.55 -2.54 -19.31
C LEU A 405 15.78 -1.67 -18.99
N ALA A 406 16.79 -1.76 -19.83
CA ALA A 406 17.90 -0.83 -19.87
C ALA A 406 18.40 -0.68 -21.31
N PHE A 407 18.78 0.54 -21.69
CA PHE A 407 19.52 0.78 -22.92
C PHE A 407 21.00 0.47 -22.71
N SER A 408 21.69 0.02 -23.76
CA SER A 408 23.16 -0.12 -23.75
C SER A 408 23.85 1.21 -23.44
N ALA A 409 25.14 1.15 -23.12
CA ALA A 409 25.90 2.32 -22.70
C ALA A 409 25.89 3.42 -23.80
N PRO A 410 25.91 4.71 -23.42
CA PRO A 410 26.05 5.81 -24.37
C PRO A 410 27.29 5.58 -25.27
N HIS A 411 27.15 5.85 -26.57
CA HIS A 411 28.15 5.61 -27.63
C HIS A 411 28.22 4.18 -28.21
N ASP A 412 27.47 3.22 -27.69
CA ASP A 412 27.20 1.99 -28.44
C ASP A 412 26.29 2.33 -29.62
N SER A 413 26.77 2.08 -30.84
CA SER A 413 26.00 2.28 -32.07
C SER A 413 25.93 0.96 -32.83
N PRO A 414 24.73 0.42 -33.08
CA PRO A 414 23.41 0.88 -32.62
C PRO A 414 23.19 0.73 -31.10
N VAL A 415 22.25 1.50 -30.54
CA VAL A 415 21.81 1.34 -29.15
C VAL A 415 20.94 0.09 -29.04
N ASP A 416 21.28 -0.77 -28.09
CA ASP A 416 20.55 -2.01 -27.83
C ASP A 416 19.61 -1.85 -26.63
N VAL A 417 18.48 -2.56 -26.66
CA VAL A 417 17.60 -2.74 -25.51
C VAL A 417 17.85 -4.09 -24.87
N LEU A 418 18.13 -4.06 -23.57
CA LEU A 418 18.11 -5.21 -22.70
C LEU A 418 16.83 -5.21 -21.87
N SER A 419 16.23 -6.39 -21.70
CA SER A 419 15.07 -6.55 -20.82
C SER A 419 15.10 -7.85 -20.03
N GLY A 420 14.41 -7.81 -18.89
CA GLY A 420 14.26 -8.88 -17.93
C GLY A 420 12.82 -9.01 -17.48
N GLY A 421 12.38 -10.24 -17.21
CA GLY A 421 11.02 -10.53 -16.77
C GLY A 421 10.91 -11.75 -15.86
N ASP A 422 9.69 -12.03 -15.40
CA ASP A 422 9.40 -13.15 -14.48
C ASP A 422 9.57 -14.54 -15.10
N ASP A 423 9.66 -14.60 -16.43
CA ASP A 423 9.95 -15.82 -17.17
C ASP A 423 11.45 -16.21 -17.16
N MET A 424 12.24 -15.61 -16.25
CA MET A 424 13.69 -15.80 -16.08
C MET A 424 14.52 -15.41 -17.30
N VAL A 425 13.90 -14.79 -18.31
CA VAL A 425 14.57 -14.38 -19.53
C VAL A 425 15.37 -13.11 -19.29
N LEU A 426 16.64 -13.14 -19.69
CA LEU A 426 17.38 -11.95 -20.09
C LEU A 426 17.48 -11.93 -21.61
N GLN A 427 17.13 -10.82 -22.25
CA GLN A 427 17.22 -10.69 -23.71
C GLN A 427 17.80 -9.35 -24.14
N ARG A 428 18.32 -9.33 -25.37
CA ARG A 428 18.92 -8.16 -26.01
C ARG A 428 18.48 -8.09 -27.45
N CYS A 429 18.11 -6.89 -27.88
CA CYS A 429 17.89 -6.60 -29.30
C CYS A 429 18.47 -5.25 -29.66
N SER A 430 18.81 -5.12 -30.94
CA SER A 430 19.28 -3.87 -31.51
C SER A 430 18.12 -3.09 -32.08
N ILE A 431 18.10 -1.78 -31.87
CA ILE A 431 17.12 -0.88 -32.45
C ILE A 431 17.81 -0.04 -33.52
N ASN A 432 17.21 0.05 -34.70
CA ASN A 432 17.64 1.03 -35.71
C ASN A 432 16.93 2.39 -35.52
N ASP A 433 17.32 3.39 -36.32
CA ASP A 433 16.73 4.73 -36.24
C ASP A 433 15.22 4.79 -36.54
N ASN A 434 14.64 3.71 -37.09
CA ASN A 434 13.20 3.56 -37.37
C ASN A 434 12.47 2.75 -36.28
N ASP A 435 13.11 2.51 -35.14
CA ASP A 435 12.59 1.70 -34.03
C ASP A 435 12.32 0.22 -34.38
N GLU A 436 12.88 -0.28 -35.49
CA GLU A 436 12.77 -1.70 -35.84
C GLU A 436 13.78 -2.50 -35.03
N CYS A 437 13.27 -3.45 -34.25
CA CYS A 437 14.09 -4.30 -33.40
C CYS A 437 14.59 -5.55 -34.15
N SER A 438 15.90 -5.78 -34.09
CA SER A 438 16.57 -7.00 -34.52
C SER A 438 17.05 -7.79 -33.31
N LYS A 439 16.44 -8.96 -33.06
CA LYS A 439 16.82 -9.83 -31.94
C LYS A 439 18.29 -10.23 -32.03
N ILE A 440 19.06 -9.93 -30.99
CA ILE A 440 20.46 -10.35 -30.86
C ILE A 440 20.52 -11.70 -30.15
N TRP A 441 19.98 -11.79 -28.93
CA TRP A 441 19.92 -13.05 -28.18
C TRP A 441 18.83 -13.03 -27.10
N GLN A 442 18.51 -14.22 -26.61
CA GLN A 442 17.63 -14.46 -25.47
C GLN A 442 18.22 -15.64 -24.68
N ASP A 443 18.39 -15.49 -23.37
CA ASP A 443 18.92 -16.56 -22.51
C ASP A 443 18.08 -16.71 -21.24
N ARG A 444 17.65 -17.94 -20.96
CA ARG A 444 16.85 -18.34 -19.79
C ARG A 444 17.66 -19.08 -18.74
N ARG A 445 18.96 -19.30 -18.97
CA ARG A 445 19.80 -20.17 -18.13
C ARG A 445 20.68 -19.39 -17.15
N ILE A 446 20.68 -18.07 -17.24
CA ILE A 446 21.54 -17.21 -16.42
C ILE A 446 20.96 -17.04 -15.02
N HIS A 447 19.63 -17.00 -14.90
CA HIS A 447 18.90 -16.72 -13.67
C HIS A 447 17.99 -17.88 -13.28
N GLN A 448 17.73 -18.04 -11.98
CA GLN A 448 16.84 -19.07 -11.42
C GLN A 448 15.50 -18.50 -10.94
N ALA A 449 15.25 -17.21 -11.16
CA ALA A 449 13.96 -16.54 -10.97
C ALA A 449 13.89 -15.31 -11.89
N GLY A 450 12.83 -14.50 -11.75
CA GLY A 450 12.62 -13.31 -12.57
C GLY A 450 13.83 -12.35 -12.55
N VAL A 451 14.11 -11.73 -13.70
CA VAL A 451 15.20 -10.75 -13.86
C VAL A 451 14.63 -9.35 -13.63
N THR A 452 15.14 -8.69 -12.59
CA THR A 452 14.47 -7.54 -11.97
C THR A 452 15.27 -6.25 -12.03
N ALA A 453 16.58 -6.34 -12.25
CA ALA A 453 17.43 -5.18 -12.47
C ALA A 453 18.46 -5.46 -13.57
N ILE A 454 18.70 -4.46 -14.42
CA ILE A 454 19.75 -4.50 -15.45
C ILE A 454 20.52 -3.19 -15.37
N LEU A 455 21.84 -3.27 -15.25
CA LEU A 455 22.76 -2.14 -15.25
C LEU A 455 23.91 -2.41 -16.23
N PRO A 456 23.82 -1.91 -17.48
CA PRO A 456 24.89 -2.03 -18.46
C PRO A 456 26.14 -1.25 -18.00
N LEU A 457 27.30 -1.90 -18.05
CA LEU A 457 28.59 -1.28 -17.72
C LEU A 457 29.39 -0.94 -18.98
N THR A 458 29.34 -1.83 -19.97
CA THR A 458 29.91 -1.64 -21.31
C THR A 458 29.03 -2.35 -22.34
N SER A 459 29.43 -2.32 -23.61
CA SER A 459 28.78 -3.05 -24.70
C SER A 459 28.71 -4.57 -24.49
N ALA A 460 29.54 -5.14 -23.61
CA ALA A 460 29.58 -6.57 -23.33
C ALA A 460 29.42 -6.91 -21.84
N LEU A 461 29.65 -5.98 -20.91
CA LEU A 461 29.49 -6.25 -19.49
C LEU A 461 28.20 -5.68 -18.94
N VAL A 462 27.42 -6.54 -18.28
CA VAL A 462 26.11 -6.18 -17.72
C VAL A 462 26.04 -6.71 -16.30
N LEU A 463 25.64 -5.85 -15.37
CA LEU A 463 25.20 -6.28 -14.05
C LEU A 463 23.72 -6.58 -14.06
N THR A 464 23.31 -7.68 -13.45
CA THR A 464 21.90 -8.02 -13.30
C THR A 464 21.57 -8.38 -11.87
N GLY A 465 20.33 -8.09 -11.49
CA GLY A 465 19.70 -8.52 -10.25
C GLY A 465 18.49 -9.40 -10.55
N SER A 466 18.19 -10.34 -9.67
CA SER A 466 17.08 -11.28 -9.83
C SER A 466 16.40 -11.59 -8.50
N TYR A 467 15.16 -12.06 -8.59
CA TYR A 467 14.38 -12.63 -7.48
C TYR A 467 15.02 -13.89 -6.87
N ASP A 468 16.06 -14.45 -7.48
CA ASP A 468 16.81 -15.57 -6.90
C ASP A 468 17.86 -15.13 -5.88
N ASP A 469 17.73 -13.90 -5.35
CA ASP A 469 18.59 -13.26 -4.34
C ASP A 469 20.01 -12.89 -4.80
N HIS A 470 20.35 -13.10 -6.07
CA HIS A 470 21.72 -12.89 -6.56
C HIS A 470 21.88 -11.63 -7.42
N ILE A 471 23.01 -10.95 -7.21
CA ILE A 471 23.61 -10.04 -8.19
C ILE A 471 24.62 -10.81 -9.05
N ARG A 472 24.65 -10.54 -10.36
CA ARG A 472 25.59 -11.18 -11.30
C ARG A 472 26.26 -10.17 -12.19
N LEU A 473 27.56 -10.35 -12.41
CA LEU A 473 28.27 -9.74 -13.54
C LEU A 473 28.27 -10.75 -14.69
N ILE A 474 27.78 -10.33 -15.84
CA ILE A 474 27.66 -11.17 -17.03
C ILE A 474 28.47 -10.55 -18.16
N SER A 475 29.29 -11.38 -18.81
CA SER A 475 29.78 -11.12 -20.16
C SER A 475 28.69 -11.52 -21.15
N ALA A 476 28.04 -10.54 -21.76
CA ALA A 476 26.94 -10.67 -22.71
C ALA A 476 27.19 -9.87 -24.01
N PRO A 477 28.25 -10.18 -24.77
CA PRO A 477 28.50 -9.54 -26.07
C PRO A 477 27.37 -9.80 -27.07
N SER A 478 27.27 -8.97 -28.10
CA SER A 478 26.26 -9.13 -29.16
C SER A 478 26.43 -10.44 -29.93
N THR A 479 27.65 -10.97 -30.00
CA THR A 479 27.94 -12.29 -30.59
C THR A 479 28.75 -13.14 -29.62
N GLY A 480 28.51 -14.46 -29.65
CA GLY A 480 29.22 -15.42 -28.80
C GLY A 480 28.46 -15.87 -27.56
N ARG A 481 29.16 -16.48 -26.62
CA ARG A 481 28.57 -17.13 -25.44
C ARG A 481 28.43 -16.14 -24.28
N ARG A 482 27.24 -16.07 -23.70
CA ARG A 482 27.02 -15.35 -22.43
C ARG A 482 27.61 -16.18 -21.29
N GLN A 483 28.30 -15.53 -20.38
CA GLN A 483 28.96 -16.16 -19.24
C GLN A 483 28.78 -15.33 -17.98
N ILE A 484 28.46 -15.99 -16.88
CA ILE A 484 28.53 -15.38 -15.54
C ILE A 484 30.00 -15.29 -15.18
N LEU A 485 30.48 -14.06 -14.95
CA LEU A 485 31.87 -13.77 -14.57
C LEU A 485 32.03 -13.72 -13.05
N ALA A 486 31.00 -13.25 -12.35
CA ALA A 486 30.93 -13.25 -10.89
C ALA A 486 29.45 -13.27 -10.47
N GLU A 487 29.17 -13.87 -9.32
CA GLU A 487 27.86 -13.81 -8.68
C GLU A 487 28.01 -13.70 -7.16
N GLN A 488 26.99 -13.14 -6.52
CA GLN A 488 26.94 -13.00 -5.08
C GLN A 488 25.47 -13.04 -4.62
N ASP A 489 25.19 -13.93 -3.68
CA ASP A 489 23.93 -13.96 -2.94
C ASP A 489 23.90 -12.78 -1.96
N LEU A 490 22.83 -11.99 -1.99
CA LEU A 490 22.62 -10.82 -1.14
C LEU A 490 21.57 -11.04 -0.04
N GLY A 491 20.96 -12.23 0.01
CA GLY A 491 19.95 -12.62 0.99
C GLY A 491 18.53 -12.11 0.71
N GLY A 492 18.30 -11.55 -0.48
CA GLY A 492 16.98 -11.09 -0.92
C GLY A 492 16.97 -10.58 -2.36
N GLY A 493 15.83 -10.72 -3.03
CA GLY A 493 15.65 -10.39 -4.45
C GLY A 493 16.18 -9.01 -4.84
N VAL A 494 17.07 -8.96 -5.83
CA VAL A 494 17.84 -7.75 -6.19
C VAL A 494 17.07 -6.93 -7.22
N TRP A 495 16.35 -5.90 -6.79
CA TRP A 495 15.37 -5.20 -7.60
C TRP A 495 15.86 -3.89 -8.25
N ARG A 496 16.83 -3.20 -7.65
CA ARG A 496 17.41 -1.96 -8.22
C ARG A 496 18.92 -1.96 -8.04
N LEU A 497 19.62 -1.47 -9.07
CA LEU A 497 21.07 -1.31 -9.09
C LEU A 497 21.40 0.14 -9.47
N LYS A 498 22.36 0.74 -8.78
CA LYS A 498 22.90 2.07 -9.12
C LYS A 498 24.41 2.12 -8.91
N LEU A 499 25.12 2.74 -9.84
CA LEU A 499 26.57 2.92 -9.74
C LEU A 499 26.89 4.14 -8.87
N LEU A 500 27.75 3.99 -7.87
CA LEU A 500 28.14 5.06 -6.95
C LEU A 500 29.38 5.85 -7.41
N ASN A 501 30.26 5.24 -8.19
CA ASN A 501 31.51 5.84 -8.67
C ASN A 501 31.54 6.02 -10.20
N ALA A 502 30.43 6.44 -10.79
CA ALA A 502 30.22 6.51 -12.24
C ALA A 502 31.24 7.39 -13.01
N ASP A 503 31.86 8.39 -12.38
CA ASP A 503 32.93 9.19 -13.01
C ASP A 503 34.16 8.33 -13.38
N ALA A 504 34.46 7.23 -12.66
CA ALA A 504 35.53 6.29 -13.02
C ALA A 504 35.18 5.48 -14.29
N ALA A 505 33.89 5.20 -14.51
CA ALA A 505 33.38 4.53 -15.71
C ALA A 505 33.31 5.50 -16.91
N ALA A 506 32.93 6.77 -16.69
CA ALA A 506 32.90 7.81 -17.72
C ALA A 506 34.31 8.27 -18.16
N GLN A 507 35.29 8.28 -17.26
CA GLN A 507 36.70 8.55 -17.61
C GLN A 507 37.34 7.38 -18.40
N ALA A 508 36.83 6.15 -18.22
CA ALA A 508 37.26 4.97 -18.97
C ALA A 508 36.75 4.95 -20.42
N SER A 509 35.57 5.52 -20.70
CA SER A 509 34.95 5.52 -22.03
C SER A 509 35.47 6.64 -22.95
N ALA A 510 36.03 7.72 -22.39
CA ALA A 510 36.58 8.85 -23.15
C ALA A 510 37.90 8.56 -23.88
N SER A 511 38.55 7.41 -23.64
CA SER A 511 39.89 7.12 -24.20
C SER A 511 39.88 6.48 -25.59
N GLY A 512 38.73 6.20 -26.19
CA GLY A 512 38.60 5.81 -27.60
C GLY A 512 39.26 4.48 -27.99
N THR A 513 38.49 3.61 -28.64
CA THR A 513 38.98 2.50 -29.50
C THR A 513 39.66 1.28 -28.86
N SER A 514 39.38 0.91 -27.60
CA SER A 514 39.76 -0.43 -27.12
C SER A 514 38.58 -1.20 -26.54
N SER A 515 38.40 -2.43 -27.03
CA SER A 515 37.51 -3.46 -26.48
C SER A 515 37.96 -3.97 -25.10
N THR A 516 38.92 -3.28 -24.47
CA THR A 516 39.47 -3.56 -23.15
C THR A 516 39.09 -2.43 -22.20
N LEU A 517 38.49 -2.82 -21.08
CA LEU A 517 38.20 -1.93 -19.95
C LEU A 517 39.49 -1.23 -19.51
N SER A 518 39.49 0.10 -19.40
CA SER A 518 40.64 0.83 -18.85
C SER A 518 40.92 0.39 -17.40
N ASP A 519 42.14 0.63 -16.88
CA ASP A 519 42.50 0.37 -15.48
C ASP A 519 41.52 1.02 -14.46
N ALA A 520 40.77 2.06 -14.86
CA ALA A 520 39.77 2.71 -14.03
C ALA A 520 38.51 1.85 -13.77
N THR A 521 38.27 0.80 -14.57
CA THR A 521 37.13 -0.13 -14.40
C THR A 521 37.50 -1.38 -13.60
N ARG A 522 38.73 -1.47 -13.06
CA ARG A 522 39.14 -2.58 -12.18
C ARG A 522 38.34 -2.65 -10.88
N SER A 523 37.70 -1.56 -10.46
CA SER A 523 36.89 -1.52 -9.25
C SER A 523 35.70 -0.57 -9.40
N LEU A 524 34.50 -1.13 -9.38
CA LEU A 524 33.23 -0.39 -9.38
C LEU A 524 32.53 -0.55 -8.03
N VAL A 525 31.82 0.48 -7.59
CA VAL A 525 31.02 0.44 -6.36
C VAL A 525 29.54 0.59 -6.73
N VAL A 526 28.74 -0.40 -6.34
CA VAL A 526 27.35 -0.56 -6.73
C VAL A 526 26.48 -0.53 -5.49
N LEU A 527 25.42 0.25 -5.54
CA LEU A 527 24.30 0.21 -4.61
C LEU A 527 23.26 -0.78 -5.13
N ALA A 528 22.90 -1.77 -4.32
CA ALA A 528 21.86 -2.74 -4.64
C ALA A 528 20.73 -2.64 -3.61
N SER A 529 19.49 -2.48 -4.08
CA SER A 529 18.29 -2.59 -3.25
C SER A 529 17.80 -4.04 -3.29
N CYS A 530 17.76 -4.69 -2.13
CA CYS A 530 17.37 -6.08 -1.97
C CYS A 530 16.07 -6.13 -1.18
N MET A 531 15.04 -6.79 -1.71
CA MET A 531 13.69 -6.73 -1.14
C MET A 531 13.66 -7.01 0.36
N HIS A 532 14.06 -8.20 0.81
CA HIS A 532 13.96 -8.58 2.23
C HIS A 532 15.28 -8.47 3.01
N ALA A 533 16.33 -7.96 2.37
CA ALA A 533 17.64 -7.84 2.97
C ALA A 533 18.06 -6.38 3.19
N GLY A 534 17.26 -5.40 2.76
CA GLY A 534 17.64 -4.00 2.81
C GLY A 534 18.61 -3.61 1.70
N THR A 535 19.45 -2.60 1.93
CA THR A 535 20.39 -2.12 0.92
C THR A 535 21.77 -2.73 1.10
N ARG A 536 22.47 -3.01 0.00
CA ARG A 536 23.87 -3.46 -0.02
C ARG A 536 24.72 -2.50 -0.82
N ILE A 537 25.93 -2.25 -0.33
CA ILE A 537 26.97 -1.58 -1.10
C ILE A 537 28.04 -2.61 -1.43
N LEU A 538 28.30 -2.79 -2.71
CA LEU A 538 29.18 -3.82 -3.23
C LEU A 538 30.34 -3.21 -4.00
N ARG A 539 31.53 -3.73 -3.80
CA ARG A 539 32.66 -3.53 -4.69
C ARG A 539 32.73 -4.69 -5.67
N LEU A 540 32.61 -4.40 -6.95
CA LEU A 540 32.97 -5.32 -8.01
C LEU A 540 34.42 -5.07 -8.38
N SER A 541 35.28 -6.08 -8.30
CA SER A 541 36.71 -5.95 -8.62
C SER A 541 37.18 -7.00 -9.61
N ARG A 542 38.11 -6.61 -10.49
CA ARG A 542 38.85 -7.50 -11.38
C ARG A 542 40.28 -7.68 -10.87
N SER A 543 40.69 -8.92 -10.64
CA SER A 543 42.05 -9.26 -10.22
C SER A 543 43.05 -9.14 -11.38
N ASP A 544 44.35 -9.22 -11.08
CA ASP A 544 45.41 -9.26 -12.10
C ASP A 544 45.35 -10.52 -12.98
N ASN A 545 44.67 -11.57 -12.53
CA ASN A 545 44.44 -12.82 -13.27
C ASN A 545 43.14 -12.79 -14.09
N ASP A 546 42.49 -11.62 -14.21
CA ASP A 546 41.21 -11.43 -14.90
C ASP A 546 39.98 -12.07 -14.25
N ASP A 547 40.10 -12.51 -12.99
CA ASP A 547 38.97 -13.01 -12.21
C ASP A 547 38.15 -11.86 -11.63
N TRP A 548 36.82 -11.94 -11.75
CA TRP A 548 35.90 -10.98 -11.17
C TRP A 548 35.34 -11.48 -9.83
N SER A 549 35.15 -10.56 -8.89
CA SER A 549 34.54 -10.88 -7.60
C SER A 549 33.76 -9.71 -7.03
N PHE A 550 32.75 -10.03 -6.22
CA PHE A 550 32.04 -9.06 -5.40
C PHE A 550 32.57 -9.09 -3.96
N LYS A 551 32.64 -7.91 -3.34
CA LYS A 551 32.82 -7.74 -1.90
C LYS A 551 31.72 -6.83 -1.38
N VAL A 552 30.93 -7.30 -0.41
CA VAL A 552 30.00 -6.43 0.32
C VAL A 552 30.84 -5.49 1.20
N LEU A 553 30.70 -4.19 0.97
CA LEU A 553 31.36 -3.13 1.74
C LEU A 553 30.47 -2.59 2.86
N GLY A 554 29.15 -2.69 2.71
CA GLY A 554 28.21 -2.18 3.70
C GLY A 554 26.81 -2.73 3.49
N GLN A 555 26.05 -2.77 4.58
CA GLN A 555 24.65 -3.17 4.61
C GLN A 555 23.84 -2.14 5.40
N PHE A 556 22.61 -1.90 4.95
CA PHE A 556 21.64 -1.06 5.64
C PHE A 556 20.34 -1.85 5.79
N GLU A 557 19.99 -2.22 7.01
CA GLU A 557 18.95 -3.22 7.32
C GLU A 557 17.85 -2.67 8.25
N GLU A 558 17.76 -1.35 8.40
CA GLU A 558 16.69 -0.70 9.19
C GLU A 558 15.29 -0.86 8.55
N HIS A 559 15.24 -1.25 7.28
CA HIS A 559 14.00 -1.60 6.61
C HIS A 559 13.56 -2.99 7.05
N GLU A 560 12.59 -3.07 7.97
CA GLU A 560 12.00 -4.35 8.43
C GLU A 560 11.10 -5.00 7.36
N SER A 561 10.71 -4.22 6.34
CA SER A 561 9.91 -4.69 5.21
C SER A 561 10.68 -4.64 3.88
N MET A 562 9.97 -4.75 2.76
CA MET A 562 10.55 -4.75 1.43
C MET A 562 11.27 -3.42 1.12
N ASN A 563 12.62 -3.39 1.05
CA ASN A 563 13.37 -2.24 0.55
C ASN A 563 13.12 -2.10 -0.95
N TYR A 564 12.32 -1.11 -1.32
CA TYR A 564 11.75 -1.00 -2.64
C TYR A 564 12.51 -0.03 -3.54
N GLY A 565 13.09 1.01 -2.94
CA GLY A 565 13.85 2.02 -3.67
C GLY A 565 15.02 2.52 -2.86
N SER A 566 16.18 2.65 -3.50
CA SER A 566 17.31 3.38 -2.94
C SER A 566 17.92 4.24 -4.03
N ASP A 567 18.33 5.45 -3.68
CA ASP A 567 18.97 6.36 -4.61
C ASP A 567 20.07 7.15 -3.93
N VAL A 568 21.08 7.51 -4.69
CA VAL A 568 22.21 8.31 -4.21
C VAL A 568 22.14 9.74 -4.71
N GLN A 569 22.41 10.68 -3.81
CA GLN A 569 22.53 12.09 -4.11
C GLN A 569 23.64 12.32 -5.14
N PRO A 570 23.37 13.00 -6.27
CA PRO A 570 24.39 13.28 -7.26
C PRO A 570 25.55 14.10 -6.66
N GLY A 571 26.78 13.64 -6.83
CA GLY A 571 27.97 14.31 -6.32
C GLY A 571 29.25 13.54 -6.57
N ARG A 572 30.40 14.22 -6.46
CA ARG A 572 31.74 13.65 -6.72
C ARG A 572 32.53 13.30 -5.45
N GLY A 573 31.82 13.14 -4.33
CA GLY A 573 32.41 12.89 -3.02
C GLY A 573 32.73 11.43 -2.77
N ARG A 574 33.72 11.16 -1.92
CA ARG A 574 33.96 9.81 -1.38
C ARG A 574 32.84 9.40 -0.40
N LEU A 575 32.33 10.36 0.36
CA LEU A 575 31.15 10.16 1.19
C LEU A 575 29.89 10.33 0.32
N GLN A 576 29.13 9.26 0.19
CA GLN A 576 27.90 9.19 -0.58
C GLN A 576 26.71 9.39 0.37
N THR A 577 25.78 10.27 -0.01
CA THR A 577 24.51 10.47 0.70
C THR A 577 23.43 9.66 0.01
N ILE A 578 22.83 8.72 0.72
CA ILE A 578 21.90 7.74 0.16
C ILE A 578 20.55 7.91 0.87
N VAL A 579 19.49 7.89 0.08
CA VAL A 579 18.12 7.73 0.58
C VAL A 579 17.64 6.35 0.22
N SER A 580 16.95 5.72 1.15
CA SER A 580 16.32 4.42 0.93
C SER A 580 14.92 4.41 1.49
N THR A 581 14.03 3.72 0.80
CA THR A 581 12.62 3.61 1.10
C THR A 581 12.17 2.18 1.07
N SER A 582 11.16 1.91 1.87
CA SER A 582 10.62 0.57 2.04
C SER A 582 9.12 0.58 1.99
N PHE A 583 8.59 -0.51 1.43
CA PHE A 583 7.25 -0.53 0.88
C PHE A 583 6.19 -0.59 1.98
N TYR A 584 6.30 -1.51 2.94
CA TYR A 584 5.23 -1.75 3.92
C TYR A 584 5.43 -1.00 5.25
N ASP A 585 6.67 -0.77 5.67
CA ASP A 585 6.99 0.01 6.87
C ASP A 585 6.87 1.53 6.64
N LYS A 586 6.78 1.97 5.37
CA LYS A 586 6.65 3.37 4.95
C LYS A 586 7.81 4.24 5.45
N LEU A 587 8.98 3.62 5.62
CA LEU A 587 10.14 4.25 6.20
C LEU A 587 11.01 4.89 5.09
N LEU A 588 11.32 6.18 5.25
CA LEU A 588 12.31 6.90 4.47
C LEU A 588 13.55 7.13 5.34
N CYS A 589 14.66 6.54 4.94
CA CYS A 589 15.93 6.66 5.63
C CYS A 589 16.90 7.54 4.83
N LEU A 590 17.61 8.42 5.53
CA LEU A 590 18.80 9.11 5.03
C LEU A 590 20.02 8.54 5.74
N TRP A 591 21.00 8.10 4.98
CA TRP A 591 22.23 7.55 5.54
C TRP A 591 23.42 7.88 4.64
N ARG A 592 24.63 7.69 5.17
CA ARG A 592 25.86 7.97 4.43
C ARG A 592 26.77 6.76 4.41
N PHE A 593 27.50 6.65 3.31
CA PHE A 593 28.51 5.61 3.15
C PHE A 593 29.79 6.18 2.56
N ASP A 594 30.93 5.84 3.16
CA ASP A 594 32.23 6.20 2.63
C ASP A 594 32.74 5.07 1.71
N ILE A 595 32.73 5.31 0.39
CA ILE A 595 33.14 4.29 -0.60
C ILE A 595 34.64 3.95 -0.57
N GLY A 596 35.45 4.76 0.11
CA GLY A 596 36.88 4.57 0.25
C GLY A 596 37.31 3.91 1.55
N SER A 597 36.38 3.51 2.44
CA SER A 597 36.74 2.64 3.55
C SER A 597 37.24 1.29 3.02
N GLN A 598 38.31 0.75 3.60
CA GLN A 598 38.80 -0.59 3.28
C GLN A 598 38.18 -1.67 4.18
N GLU A 599 37.55 -1.24 5.27
CA GLU A 599 36.86 -2.03 6.28
C GLU A 599 35.36 -1.80 6.18
#